data_AF-A0A844MYC7-F1
#
_entry.id   AF-A0A844MYC7-F1
#
_cell.length_a   1.000
_cell.length_b   1.000
_cell.length_c   1.000
_cell.angle_alpha   90.00
_cell.angle_beta   90.00
_cell.angle_gamma   90.00
#
_symmetry.space_group_name_H-M   'P 1'
#
loop_
_entity.id
_entity.type
_entity.pdbx_description
1 polymer ?
#
loop_
_entity_poly.entity_id
_entity_poly.type
_entity_poly.pdbx_seq_one_letter_code
_entity_poly.pdbx_strand_id
1 'polypeptide(L)'
;MNDSFPADIQRSIQQSLQEIASQMGQPLDEIAAERLYRDASVLLDGIECEPLTLARVAGTLLVYQVQKTEPGELEWFKSQVQQCSTDEEVEELIESINRTDTL
;
A
#
# COMPACT_ATOMS: atom_id res chain seq x y z
N MET A 1 19.75 6.66 -5.73
CA MET A 1 19.46 7.11 -4.35
C MET A 1 17.96 7.02 -4.25
N ASN A 2 17.43 6.06 -3.47
CA ASN A 2 15.99 5.95 -3.29
C ASN A 2 15.59 7.09 -2.34
N ASP A 3 15.19 8.23 -2.92
CA ASP A 3 14.84 9.43 -2.17
C ASP A 3 13.53 9.11 -1.46
N SER A 4 13.61 8.81 -0.15
CA SER A 4 12.41 8.68 0.67
C SER A 4 11.56 9.94 0.46
N PHE A 5 10.27 9.76 0.17
CA PHE A 5 9.38 10.88 -0.03
C PHE A 5 9.51 11.91 1.10
N PRO A 6 9.36 13.22 0.80
CA PRO A 6 9.47 14.26 1.81
C PRO A 6 8.55 13.96 2.99
N ALA A 7 9.00 14.29 4.21
CA ALA A 7 8.30 13.93 5.44
C ALA A 7 6.82 14.37 5.49
N ASP A 8 6.47 15.45 4.79
CA ASP A 8 5.08 15.92 4.66
C ASP A 8 4.20 14.97 3.83
N ILE A 9 4.75 14.37 2.77
CA ILE A 9 4.06 13.35 1.97
C ILE A 9 3.89 12.08 2.78
N GLN A 10 4.96 11.63 3.45
CA GLN A 10 4.88 10.49 4.36
C GLN A 10 3.78 10.69 5.40
N ARG A 11 3.75 11.84 6.07
CA ARG A 11 2.73 12.16 7.08
C ARG A 11 1.34 12.17 6.47
N SER A 12 1.16 12.76 5.29
CA SER A 12 -0.14 12.81 4.60
C SER A 12 -0.66 11.40 4.28
N ILE A 13 0.21 10.51 3.78
CA ILE A 13 -0.15 9.12 3.50
C ILE A 13 -0.52 8.39 4.79
N GLN A 14 0.28 8.51 5.84
CA GLN A 14 -0.02 7.90 7.14
C GLN A 14 -1.37 8.38 7.69
N GLN A 15 -1.65 9.68 7.65
CA GLN A 15 -2.93 10.25 8.09
C GLN A 15 -4.11 9.70 7.27
N SER A 16 -3.97 9.65 5.94
CA SER A 16 -4.98 9.07 5.06
C SER A 16 -5.25 7.59 5.41
N LEU A 17 -4.22 6.78 5.68
CA LEU A 17 -4.39 5.40 6.11
C LEU A 17 -5.21 5.31 7.41
N GLN A 18 -4.94 6.18 8.38
CA GLN A 18 -5.67 6.22 9.65
C GLN A 18 -7.14 6.61 9.47
N GLU A 19 -7.41 7.60 8.61
CA GLU A 19 -8.77 8.02 8.28
C GLU A 19 -9.55 6.91 7.56
N ILE A 20 -8.93 6.26 6.57
CA ILE A 20 -9.55 5.14 5.83
C ILE A 20 -9.81 3.96 6.76
N ALA A 21 -8.86 3.59 7.62
CA ALA A 21 -9.02 2.51 8.60
C ALA A 21 -10.16 2.80 9.58
N SER A 22 -10.26 4.05 10.04
CA SER A 22 -11.35 4.50 10.90
C SER A 22 -12.72 4.41 10.21
N GLN A 23 -12.80 4.76 8.92
CA GLN A 23 -14.01 4.60 8.11
C GLN A 23 -14.41 3.13 7.92
N MET A 24 -13.44 2.22 7.88
CA MET A 24 -13.67 0.76 7.85
C MET A 24 -14.01 0.17 9.23
N GLY A 25 -14.12 0.98 10.29
CA GLY A 25 -14.47 0.54 11.63
C GLY A 25 -13.32 -0.12 12.41
N GLN A 26 -12.08 -0.05 11.89
CA GLN A 26 -10.88 -0.54 12.55
C GLN A 26 -9.83 0.58 12.62
N PRO A 27 -9.89 1.44 13.65
CA PRO A 27 -8.95 2.55 13.77
C PRO A 27 -7.50 2.04 13.80
N LEU A 28 -6.64 2.74 13.07
CA LEU A 28 -5.23 2.42 12.91
C LEU A 28 -4.40 3.40 13.73
N ASP A 29 -3.61 2.89 14.68
CA ASP A 29 -2.67 3.70 15.44
C ASP A 29 -1.48 4.15 14.59
N GLU A 30 -0.82 5.23 15.01
CA GLU A 30 0.32 5.86 14.31
C GLU A 30 1.44 4.86 14.00
N ILE A 31 1.77 3.97 14.95
CA ILE A 31 2.80 2.93 14.76
C ILE A 31 2.42 1.97 13.64
N ALA A 32 1.14 1.60 13.54
CA ALA A 32 0.67 0.70 12.50
C ALA A 32 0.62 1.38 11.13
N ALA A 33 0.22 2.66 11.09
CA ALA A 33 0.28 3.49 9.89
C ALA A 33 1.73 3.68 9.37
N GLU A 34 2.69 3.94 10.26
CA GLU A 34 4.09 4.01 9.89
C GLU A 34 4.60 2.68 9.33
N ARG A 35 4.23 1.56 9.94
CA ARG A 35 4.61 0.23 9.45
C ARG A 35 4.07 -0.04 8.06
N LEU A 36 2.79 0.28 7.79
CA LEU A 36 2.20 0.12 6.47
C LEU A 36 2.90 0.97 5.41
N TYR A 37 3.17 2.24 5.72
CA TYR A 37 3.95 3.12 4.85
C TYR A 37 5.33 2.53 4.55
N ARG A 38 6.04 2.05 5.59
CA ARG A 38 7.38 1.48 5.45
C ARG A 38 7.36 0.19 4.63
N ASP A 39 6.40 -0.70 4.87
CA ASP A 39 6.24 -1.95 4.14
C ASP A 39 6.01 -1.67 2.65
N ALA A 40 5.10 -0.74 2.33
CA ALA A 40 4.87 -0.28 0.96
C ALA A 40 6.13 0.32 0.32
N SER A 41 6.86 1.18 1.07
CA SER A 41 8.11 1.77 0.59
C SER A 41 9.19 0.72 0.31
N VAL A 42 9.25 -0.36 1.08
CA VAL A 42 10.19 -1.47 0.87
C VAL A 42 9.79 -2.31 -0.34
N LEU A 43 8.50 -2.54 -0.56
CA LEU A 43 8.00 -3.27 -1.72
C LEU A 43 8.30 -2.54 -3.03
N LEU A 44 8.28 -1.21 -3.00
CA LEU A 44 8.58 -0.34 -4.13
C LEU A 44 10.06 0.07 -4.18
N ASP A 45 10.92 -0.50 -3.34
CA ASP A 45 12.34 -0.19 -3.35
C ASP A 45 12.96 -0.58 -4.70
N GLY A 46 13.54 0.39 -5.40
CA GLY A 46 14.08 0.20 -6.74
C GLY A 46 13.14 0.61 -7.87
N ILE A 47 11.90 1.03 -7.57
CA ILE A 47 10.96 1.59 -8.54
C ILE A 47 10.86 3.10 -8.30
N GLU A 48 11.16 3.91 -9.32
CA GLU A 48 10.79 5.33 -9.30
C GLU A 48 9.27 5.44 -9.48
N CYS A 49 8.56 5.66 -8.38
CA CYS A 49 7.11 5.71 -8.33
C CYS A 49 6.59 7.07 -7.84
N GLU A 50 5.35 7.38 -8.18
CA GLU A 50 4.67 8.57 -7.66
C GLU A 50 4.21 8.35 -6.21
N PRO A 51 4.08 9.44 -5.40
CA PRO A 51 3.55 9.35 -4.05
C PRO A 51 2.19 8.65 -3.97
N LEU A 52 1.38 8.82 -5.02
CA LEU A 52 0.06 8.20 -5.12
C LEU A 52 0.17 6.68 -5.20
N THR A 53 1.08 6.15 -6.02
CA THR A 53 1.30 4.70 -6.16
C THR A 53 1.73 4.07 -4.84
N LEU A 54 2.63 4.73 -4.11
CA LEU A 54 2.99 4.27 -2.75
C LEU A 54 1.77 4.29 -1.82
N ALA A 55 0.97 5.36 -1.85
CA ALA A 55 -0.24 5.45 -1.03
C ALA A 55 -1.24 4.34 -1.37
N ARG A 56 -1.37 3.97 -2.65
CA ARG A 56 -2.24 2.88 -3.11
C ARG A 56 -1.74 1.52 -2.63
N VAL A 57 -0.44 1.23 -2.75
CA VAL A 57 0.14 -0.01 -2.20
C VAL A 57 -0.10 -0.09 -0.69
N ALA A 58 0.18 0.99 0.05
CA ALA A 58 -0.05 1.02 1.49
C ALA A 58 -1.54 0.85 1.86
N GLY A 59 -2.44 1.45 1.06
CA GLY A 59 -3.88 1.27 1.19
C GLY A 59 -4.34 -0.17 0.94
N THR A 60 -3.82 -0.82 -0.09
CA THR A 60 -4.10 -2.24 -0.36
C THR A 60 -3.61 -3.13 0.78
N LEU A 61 -2.41 -2.88 1.33
CA LEU A 61 -1.92 -3.58 2.52
C LEU A 61 -2.83 -3.37 3.74
N LEU A 62 -3.35 -2.16 3.95
CA LEU A 62 -4.31 -1.86 5.01
C LEU A 62 -5.60 -2.69 4.82
N VAL A 63 -6.14 -2.73 3.60
CA VAL A 63 -7.33 -3.50 3.26
C VAL A 63 -7.14 -4.98 3.61
N TYR A 64 -6.01 -5.58 3.21
CA TYR A 64 -5.69 -6.96 3.58
C TYR A 64 -5.61 -7.18 5.10
N GLN A 65 -5.06 -6.22 5.86
CA GLN A 65 -5.02 -6.31 7.33
C GLN A 65 -6.41 -6.23 7.98
N VAL A 66 -7.27 -5.35 7.49
CA VAL A 66 -8.62 -5.12 8.03
C VAL A 66 -9.55 -6.28 7.68
N GLN A 67 -9.53 -6.74 6.43
CA GLN A 67 -10.37 -7.84 5.98
C GLN A 67 -9.93 -9.22 6.52
N LYS A 68 -8.79 -9.29 7.23
CA LYS A 68 -8.18 -10.54 7.69
C LYS A 68 -8.04 -11.56 6.56
N THR A 69 -7.67 -11.06 5.39
CA THR A 69 -7.50 -11.87 4.19
C THR A 69 -6.48 -12.97 4.44
N GLU A 70 -6.63 -14.09 3.73
CA GLU A 70 -5.73 -15.22 3.89
C GLU A 70 -4.26 -14.80 3.71
N PRO A 71 -3.34 -15.26 4.58
CA PRO A 71 -1.95 -14.84 4.53
C PRO A 71 -1.29 -15.14 3.18
N GLY A 72 -1.77 -16.15 2.46
CA GLY A 72 -1.29 -16.46 1.11
C GLY A 72 -1.59 -15.37 0.08
N GLU A 73 -2.72 -14.68 0.16
CA GLU A 73 -3.07 -13.60 -0.78
C GLU A 73 -2.22 -12.36 -0.53
N LEU A 74 -1.96 -12.01 0.74
CA LEU A 74 -1.06 -10.91 1.08
C LEU A 74 0.36 -11.18 0.57
N GLU A 75 0.89 -12.38 0.80
CA GLU A 75 2.22 -12.75 0.32
C GLU A 75 2.29 -12.81 -1.21
N TRP A 76 1.21 -13.25 -1.88
CA TRP A 76 1.10 -13.19 -3.34
C TRP A 76 1.15 -11.74 -3.83
N PHE A 77 0.34 -10.84 -3.26
CA PHE A 77 0.30 -9.43 -3.64
C PHE A 77 1.69 -8.79 -3.49
N LYS A 78 2.34 -8.97 -2.34
CA LYS A 78 3.71 -8.48 -2.10
C LYS A 78 4.69 -9.00 -3.15
N SER A 79 4.62 -10.30 -3.45
CA SER A 79 5.46 -10.93 -4.47
C SER A 79 5.21 -10.37 -5.88
N GLN A 80 3.97 -9.99 -6.21
CA GLN A 80 3.65 -9.36 -7.48
C GLN A 80 4.16 -7.92 -7.56
N VAL A 81 3.98 -7.12 -6.52
CA VAL A 81 4.50 -5.73 -6.48
C VAL A 81 6.02 -5.72 -6.66
N GLN A 82 6.75 -6.64 -6.04
CA GLN A 82 8.21 -6.74 -6.19
C GLN A 82 8.68 -7.21 -7.58
N GLN A 83 7.77 -7.75 -8.41
CA GLN A 83 8.07 -8.13 -9.79
C GLN A 83 7.81 -6.98 -10.78
N CYS A 84 7.06 -5.95 -10.36
CA CYS A 84 6.84 -4.75 -11.16
C CYS A 84 8.16 -4.01 -11.36
N SER A 85 8.39 -3.52 -12.58
CA SER A 85 9.59 -2.72 -12.90
C SER A 85 9.28 -1.22 -12.98
N THR A 86 7.99 -0.85 -13.06
CA THR A 86 7.54 0.52 -13.23
C THR A 86 6.33 0.82 -12.35
N ASP A 87 6.12 2.11 -12.10
CA ASP A 87 4.94 2.67 -11.44
C ASP A 87 3.62 2.21 -12.09
N GLU A 88 3.57 2.23 -13.43
CA GLU A 88 2.39 1.81 -14.20
C GLU A 88 2.03 0.33 -13.97
N GLU A 89 3.02 -0.57 -13.93
CA GLU A 89 2.76 -2.00 -13.66
C GLU A 89 2.20 -2.23 -12.26
N VAL A 90 2.61 -1.42 -11.28
CA VAL A 90 2.07 -1.48 -9.92
C VAL A 90 0.61 -1.03 -9.91
N GLU A 91 0.28 0.06 -10.60
CA GLU A 91 -1.10 0.53 -10.69
C GLU A 91 -2.00 -0.49 -11.40
N GLU A 92 -1.55 -1.06 -12.52
CA GLU A 92 -2.30 -2.11 -13.24
C GLU A 92 -2.56 -3.35 -12.38
N LEU A 93 -1.58 -3.77 -11.58
CA LEU A 93 -1.74 -4.87 -10.62
C LEU A 93 -2.85 -4.55 -9.62
N ILE A 94 -2.83 -3.36 -9.01
CA ILE A 94 -3.83 -2.94 -8.02
C ILE A 94 -5.23 -2.85 -8.65
N GLU A 95 -5.34 -2.33 -9.87
CA GLU A 95 -6.61 -2.25 -10.59
C GLU A 95 -7.17 -3.64 -10.95
N SER A 96 -6.29 -4.58 -11.32
CA SER A 96 -6.66 -5.96 -11.64
C SER A 96 -7.29 -6.68 -10.45
N ILE A 97 -6.72 -6.49 -9.25
CA ILE A 97 -7.25 -7.06 -8.00
C ILE A 97 -8.65 -6.49 -7.73
N ASN A 98 -8.81 -5.17 -7.83
CA ASN A 98 -10.07 -4.50 -7.54
C ASN A 98 -11.19 -4.87 -8.54
N ARG A 99 -10.84 -5.18 -9.80
CA ARG A 99 -11.79 -5.69 -10.80
C ARG A 99 -12.25 -7.11 -10.52
N THR A 100 -11.38 -7.94 -9.93
CA THR A 100 -11.69 -9.35 -9.66
C THR A 100 -12.68 -9.51 -8.51
N ASP A 101 -12.71 -8.56 -7.57
CA ASP A 101 -13.64 -8.52 -6.43
C ASP A 101 -15.08 -8.10 -6.83
N THR A 102 -15.28 -7.62 -8.08
CA THR A 102 -16.59 -7.13 -8.57
C THR A 102 -17.38 -8.13 -9.44
N LEU A 103 -16.93 -9.38 -9.55
CA LEU A 103 -17.56 -10.45 -10.36
C LEU A 103 -18.21 -11.54 -9.47
#